data_AF-U9SSM4-F1
#
_entry.id   AF-U9SSM4-F1
#
_cell.length_a   1.000
_cell.length_b   1.000
_cell.length_c   1.000
_cell.angle_alpha   90.00
_cell.angle_beta   90.00
_cell.angle_gamma   90.00
#
_symmetry.space_group_name_H-M   'P 1'
#
loop_
_entity.id
_entity.type
_entity.pdbx_description
1 polymer ?
#
loop_
_entity_poly.entity_id
_entity_poly.type
_entity_poly.pdbx_seq_one_letter_code
_entity_poly.pdbx_strand_id
1 'polypeptide(L)'
;MYRIENHTISQIIFNLIENIKQNLNYLTIRLWNYQDSNINLIILQDLGQTLPPKLEYLSLALNIKAIDFKLFLKSSQDTFFKKLVISNVRQEDGNYIDILPYVKEYIMKKKRAKYLAIKNTFTVRWERIIDLFDLKDEVMEFKSHNIKVLNYINLSTDIYRFLNEIN
;
A
#
# COMPACT_ATOMS: atom_id res chain seq x y z
N MET A 1 -2.13 -14.10 33.65
CA MET A 1 -1.48 -13.07 32.79
C MET A 1 -1.64 -13.54 31.35
N TYR A 2 -2.48 -12.89 30.55
CA TYR A 2 -2.68 -13.26 29.15
C TYR A 2 -1.68 -12.51 28.28
N ARG A 3 -0.79 -13.24 27.62
CA ARG A 3 0.11 -12.70 26.60
C ARG A 3 -0.61 -12.81 25.26
N ILE A 4 -1.03 -11.68 24.70
CA ILE A 4 -1.59 -11.63 23.36
C ILE A 4 -0.42 -11.50 22.40
N GLU A 5 -0.28 -12.47 21.50
CA GLU A 5 0.79 -12.48 20.50
C GLU A 5 0.39 -11.66 19.26
N ASN A 6 1.37 -11.09 18.55
CA ASN A 6 1.15 -10.29 17.34
C ASN A 6 0.36 -11.05 16.25
N HIS A 7 0.49 -12.37 16.22
CA HIS A 7 -0.27 -13.24 15.30
C HIS A 7 -1.77 -13.24 15.63
N THR A 8 -2.14 -13.33 16.91
CA THR A 8 -3.54 -13.28 17.36
C THR A 8 -4.20 -11.95 17.02
N ILE A 9 -3.47 -10.83 17.15
CA ILE A 9 -3.96 -9.49 16.77
C ILE A 9 -4.19 -9.42 15.26
N SER A 10 -3.28 -9.98 14.46
CA SER A 10 -3.39 -10.00 13.00
C SER A 10 -4.63 -10.79 12.54
N GLN A 11 -4.87 -11.97 13.12
CA GLN A 11 -6.07 -12.77 12.82
C GLN A 11 -7.37 -12.06 13.16
N ILE A 12 -7.43 -11.34 14.30
CA ILE A 12 -8.62 -10.57 14.68
C ILE A 12 -8.88 -9.45 13.66
N ILE A 13 -7.84 -8.73 13.23
CA ILE A 13 -7.98 -7.66 12.22
C ILE A 13 -8.50 -8.24 10.89
N PHE A 14 -7.99 -9.38 10.44
CA PHE A 14 -8.46 -9.99 9.19
C PHE A 14 -9.88 -10.52 9.27
N ASN A 15 -10.27 -11.14 10.40
CA ASN A 15 -11.65 -11.54 10.62
C ASN A 15 -12.59 -10.33 10.61
N LEU A 16 -12.17 -9.19 11.17
CA LEU A 16 -12.94 -7.95 11.11
C LEU A 16 -13.08 -7.44 9.67
N ILE A 17 -11.98 -7.42 8.90
CA ILE A 17 -12.00 -7.01 7.48
C ILE A 17 -12.94 -7.91 6.68
N GLU A 18 -12.86 -9.22 6.85
CA GLU A 18 -13.74 -10.18 6.15
C GLU A 18 -15.21 -9.96 6.53
N ASN A 19 -15.49 -9.72 7.82
CA ASN A 19 -16.86 -9.44 8.29
C ASN A 19 -17.45 -8.15 7.72
N ILE A 20 -16.64 -7.10 7.52
CA ILE A 20 -17.11 -5.80 6.98
C ILE A 20 -16.87 -5.65 5.47
N LYS A 21 -16.36 -6.70 4.81
CA LYS A 21 -15.84 -6.66 3.43
C LYS A 21 -16.81 -6.03 2.42
N GLN A 22 -18.10 -6.36 2.51
CA GLN A 22 -19.13 -5.82 1.60
C GLN A 22 -19.33 -4.31 1.73
N ASN A 23 -19.00 -3.73 2.90
CA ASN A 23 -19.15 -2.31 3.20
C ASN A 23 -17.81 -1.58 3.32
N LEU A 24 -16.69 -2.28 3.11
CA LEU A 24 -15.35 -1.72 3.24
C LEU A 24 -14.98 -0.94 1.98
N ASN A 25 -15.10 0.39 2.04
CA ASN A 25 -14.73 1.27 0.93
C ASN A 25 -13.31 1.86 1.08
N TYR A 26 -12.85 2.05 2.32
CA TYR A 26 -11.61 2.73 2.66
C TYR A 26 -10.82 1.89 3.67
N LEU A 27 -9.55 1.62 3.38
CA LEU A 27 -8.66 0.90 4.28
C LEU A 27 -7.31 1.62 4.37
N THR A 28 -6.87 1.91 5.59
CA THR A 28 -5.51 2.43 5.85
C THR A 28 -4.84 1.55 6.89
N ILE A 29 -3.66 1.04 6.57
CA ILE A 29 -2.83 0.26 7.49
C ILE A 29 -1.49 0.97 7.62
N ARG A 30 -1.12 1.32 8.85
CA ARG A 30 0.16 1.95 9.17
C ARG A 30 0.80 1.20 10.34
N LEU A 31 2.10 0.89 10.21
CA LEU A 31 2.87 0.31 11.30
C LEU A 31 3.96 1.30 11.71
N TRP A 32 3.94 1.69 12.99
CA TRP A 32 4.79 2.76 13.54
C TRP A 32 6.18 2.28 14.01
N ASN A 33 6.36 0.98 14.28
CA ASN A 33 7.63 0.46 14.83
C ASN A 33 8.54 -0.07 13.72
N TYR A 34 9.27 0.84 13.08
CA TYR A 34 10.18 0.57 11.97
C TYR A 34 11.37 -0.35 12.31
N GLN A 35 11.70 -0.51 13.60
CA GLN A 35 12.91 -1.22 14.07
C GLN A 35 12.75 -2.75 14.13
N ASP A 36 11.52 -3.27 14.30
CA ASP A 36 11.27 -4.73 14.47
C ASP A 36 10.26 -5.30 13.46
N SER A 37 9.69 -4.46 12.59
CA SER A 37 8.59 -4.88 11.70
C SER A 37 9.11 -5.56 10.42
N ASN A 38 9.66 -6.77 10.54
CA ASN A 38 9.40 -7.76 9.49
C ASN A 38 7.91 -8.04 9.57
N ILE A 39 7.10 -7.31 8.80
CA ILE A 39 5.72 -7.73 8.56
C ILE A 39 5.84 -9.14 7.99
N ASN A 40 5.34 -10.10 8.74
CA ASN A 40 5.42 -11.49 8.33
C ASN A 40 4.74 -11.62 6.96
N LEU A 41 5.40 -12.29 6.02
CA LEU A 41 4.90 -12.57 4.66
C LEU A 41 3.43 -13.02 4.66
N ILE A 42 3.06 -13.79 5.69
CA ILE A 42 1.70 -14.28 5.97
C ILE A 42 0.68 -13.13 6.06
N ILE A 43 0.99 -12.04 6.76
CA ILE A 43 0.08 -10.92 7.03
C ILE A 43 -0.29 -10.18 5.72
N LEU A 44 0.69 -9.94 4.84
CA LEU A 44 0.42 -9.26 3.56
C LEU A 44 -0.32 -10.15 2.58
N GLN A 45 -0.04 -11.46 2.57
CA GLN A 45 -0.77 -12.40 1.74
C GLN A 45 -2.24 -12.50 2.16
N ASP A 46 -2.50 -12.70 3.46
CA ASP A 46 -3.84 -12.80 4.04
C ASP A 46 -4.64 -11.50 3.86
N LEU A 47 -3.98 -10.35 4.02
CA LEU A 47 -4.58 -9.06 3.70
C LEU A 47 -5.11 -9.05 2.27
N GLY A 48 -4.29 -9.44 1.30
CA GLY A 48 -4.70 -9.43 -0.10
C GLY A 48 -5.90 -10.34 -0.40
N GLN A 49 -6.00 -11.50 0.26
CA GLN A 49 -7.15 -12.42 0.10
C GLN A 49 -8.45 -11.90 0.72
N THR A 50 -8.34 -11.10 1.78
CA THR A 50 -9.49 -10.58 2.53
C THR A 50 -10.06 -9.28 1.96
N LEU A 51 -9.34 -8.63 1.04
CA LEU A 51 -9.83 -7.39 0.41
C LEU A 51 -11.11 -7.64 -0.40
N PRO A 52 -12.05 -6.67 -0.42
CA PRO A 52 -13.21 -6.74 -1.30
C PRO A 52 -12.80 -6.64 -2.78
N PRO A 53 -13.70 -6.95 -3.73
CA PRO A 53 -13.44 -6.81 -5.16
C PRO A 53 -13.11 -5.37 -5.59
N LYS A 54 -13.51 -4.37 -4.80
CA LYS A 54 -13.27 -2.96 -5.09
C LYS A 54 -13.03 -2.18 -3.81
N LEU A 55 -12.02 -1.32 -3.83
CA LEU A 55 -11.77 -0.30 -2.81
C LEU A 55 -11.78 1.09 -3.45
N GLU A 56 -12.44 2.05 -2.79
CA GLU A 56 -12.33 3.46 -3.14
C GLU A 56 -10.95 4.01 -2.74
N TYR A 57 -10.37 3.48 -1.66
CA TYR A 57 -9.06 3.88 -1.17
C TYR A 57 -8.36 2.76 -0.38
N LEU A 58 -7.12 2.44 -0.75
CA LEU A 58 -6.21 1.62 0.03
C LEU A 58 -4.92 2.41 0.30
N SER A 59 -4.52 2.52 1.56
CA SER A 59 -3.22 3.09 1.97
C SER A 59 -2.44 2.11 2.83
N LEU A 60 -1.22 1.80 2.42
CA LEU A 60 -0.28 0.96 3.17
C LEU A 60 0.97 1.78 3.50
N ALA A 61 1.24 2.01 4.79
CA ALA A 61 2.48 2.63 5.27
C ALA A 61 3.26 1.64 6.14
N LEU A 62 4.22 0.96 5.51
CA LEU A 62 4.80 -0.30 6.00
C LEU A 62 6.27 -0.40 5.58
N ASN A 63 7.07 -1.21 6.28
CA ASN A 63 8.37 -1.68 5.77
C ASN A 63 8.12 -2.95 4.94
N ILE A 64 8.04 -2.80 3.62
CA ILE A 64 7.66 -3.88 2.70
C ILE A 64 8.87 -4.30 1.86
N LYS A 65 9.25 -5.57 1.95
CA LYS A 65 10.20 -6.17 1.01
C LYS A 65 9.50 -6.39 -0.33
N ALA A 66 10.22 -6.16 -1.43
CA ALA A 66 9.69 -6.32 -2.78
C ALA A 66 8.97 -7.66 -3.02
N ILE A 67 9.52 -8.77 -2.49
CA ILE A 67 8.95 -10.11 -2.62
C ILE A 67 7.61 -10.26 -1.89
N ASP A 68 7.48 -9.71 -0.69
CA ASP A 68 6.25 -9.78 0.10
C ASP A 68 5.15 -8.94 -0.57
N PHE A 69 5.54 -7.77 -1.13
CA PHE A 69 4.62 -6.95 -1.91
C PHE A 69 4.10 -7.67 -3.16
N LYS A 70 4.98 -8.37 -3.88
CA LYS A 70 4.60 -9.20 -5.02
C LYS A 70 3.54 -10.24 -4.63
N LEU A 71 3.70 -10.89 -3.48
CA LEU A 71 2.75 -11.87 -2.99
C LEU A 71 1.40 -11.24 -2.63
N PHE A 72 1.40 -10.07 -1.97
CA PHE A 72 0.18 -9.28 -1.74
C PHE A 72 -0.54 -8.92 -3.04
N LEU A 73 0.18 -8.47 -4.07
CA LEU A 73 -0.40 -8.10 -5.36
C LEU A 73 -1.04 -9.28 -6.08
N LYS A 74 -0.47 -10.49 -5.91
CA LYS A 74 -1.01 -11.75 -6.40
C LYS A 74 -2.24 -12.19 -5.61
N SER A 75 -2.19 -12.15 -4.29
CA SER A 75 -3.32 -12.58 -3.46
C SER A 75 -4.52 -11.65 -3.56
N SER A 76 -4.28 -10.36 -3.83
CA SER A 76 -5.33 -9.39 -4.11
C SER A 76 -5.78 -9.32 -5.56
N GLN A 77 -5.41 -10.27 -6.44
CA GLN A 77 -5.54 -10.14 -7.91
C GLN A 77 -6.92 -9.69 -8.43
N ASP A 78 -7.99 -10.02 -7.70
CA ASP A 78 -9.37 -9.73 -8.06
C ASP A 78 -9.87 -8.38 -7.51
N THR A 79 -9.04 -7.67 -6.74
CA THR A 79 -9.34 -6.34 -6.20
C THR A 79 -8.93 -5.24 -7.17
N PHE A 80 -9.87 -4.32 -7.42
CA PHE A 80 -9.63 -3.02 -8.07
C PHE A 80 -9.48 -1.90 -7.03
N PHE A 81 -8.47 -1.05 -7.20
CA PHE A 81 -8.20 0.08 -6.31
C PHE A 81 -8.47 1.40 -7.02
N LYS A 82 -9.51 2.15 -6.64
CA LYS A 82 -9.66 3.50 -7.21
C LYS A 82 -8.47 4.37 -6.83
N LYS A 83 -8.03 4.34 -5.58
CA LYS A 83 -6.81 5.00 -5.09
C LYS A 83 -5.93 3.98 -4.37
N LEU A 84 -4.70 3.79 -4.85
CA LEU A 84 -3.69 2.95 -4.22
C LEU A 84 -2.53 3.83 -3.74
N VAL A 85 -2.29 3.86 -2.44
CA VAL A 85 -1.28 4.69 -1.79
C VAL A 85 -0.31 3.80 -1.02
N ILE A 86 0.97 3.85 -1.36
CA ILE A 86 2.01 3.04 -0.70
C ILE A 86 3.08 3.98 -0.15
N SER A 87 3.40 3.84 1.14
CA SER A 87 4.58 4.42 1.77
C SER A 87 5.46 3.28 2.25
N ASN A 88 6.52 2.98 1.51
CA ASN A 88 7.51 1.99 1.92
C ASN A 88 8.59 2.66 2.78
N VAL A 89 8.80 2.19 3.99
CA VAL A 89 9.88 2.69 4.87
C VAL A 89 10.99 1.67 4.94
N ARG A 90 12.22 2.10 4.67
CA ARG A 90 13.40 1.24 4.54
C ARG A 90 14.51 1.66 5.48
N GLN A 91 15.24 0.65 5.94
CA GLN A 91 16.47 0.78 6.73
C GLN A 91 17.74 0.48 5.89
N GLU A 92 17.63 0.43 4.57
CA GLU A 92 18.75 0.22 3.65
C GLU A 92 18.87 1.43 2.72
N ASP A 93 20.05 1.70 2.16
CA ASP A 93 20.25 2.78 1.19
C ASP A 93 19.84 2.34 -0.23
N GLY A 94 19.35 3.27 -1.05
CA GLY A 94 18.92 2.98 -2.41
C GLY A 94 18.26 4.16 -3.11
N ASN A 95 18.40 4.20 -4.43
CA ASN A 95 17.87 5.28 -5.28
C ASN A 95 16.63 4.88 -6.08
N TYR A 96 16.02 3.72 -5.77
CA TYR A 96 14.96 3.14 -6.59
C TYR A 96 13.80 2.61 -5.74
N ILE A 97 12.63 2.51 -6.38
CA ILE A 97 11.42 1.92 -5.79
C ILE A 97 11.41 0.42 -6.18
N ASP A 98 11.87 -0.46 -5.29
CA ASP A 98 11.92 -1.92 -5.52
C ASP A 98 10.59 -2.58 -5.85
N ILE A 99 9.50 -2.05 -5.33
CA ILE A 99 8.17 -2.59 -5.60
C ILE A 99 7.66 -2.22 -7.00
N LEU A 100 8.28 -1.25 -7.66
CA LEU A 100 7.80 -0.66 -8.91
C LEU A 100 7.67 -1.68 -10.06
N PRO A 101 8.62 -2.60 -10.30
CA PRO A 101 8.44 -3.64 -11.31
C PRO A 101 7.17 -4.47 -11.09
N TYR A 102 6.85 -4.80 -9.84
CA TYR A 102 5.64 -5.57 -9.50
C TYR A 102 4.37 -4.73 -9.61
N VAL A 103 4.42 -3.44 -9.26
CA VAL A 103 3.31 -2.51 -9.51
C VAL A 103 3.03 -2.43 -11.01
N LYS A 104 4.05 -2.31 -11.85
CA LYS A 104 3.89 -2.33 -13.31
C LYS A 104 3.25 -3.65 -13.79
N GLU A 105 3.75 -4.79 -13.30
CA GLU A 105 3.27 -6.10 -13.72
C GLU A 105 1.81 -6.38 -13.31
N TYR A 106 1.47 -6.16 -12.04
CA TYR A 106 0.21 -6.61 -11.47
C TYR A 106 -0.86 -5.52 -11.33
N ILE A 107 -0.47 -4.24 -11.31
CA ILE A 107 -1.42 -3.11 -11.23
C ILE A 107 -1.55 -2.42 -12.59
N MET A 108 -0.44 -2.00 -13.20
CA MET A 108 -0.47 -1.21 -14.44
C MET A 108 -0.95 -2.03 -15.64
N LYS A 109 -0.27 -3.13 -15.95
CA LYS A 109 -0.64 -4.00 -17.09
C LYS A 109 -2.04 -4.58 -16.94
N LYS A 110 -2.48 -4.82 -15.70
CA LYS A 110 -3.81 -5.37 -15.37
C LYS A 110 -4.88 -4.29 -15.19
N LYS A 111 -4.54 -3.00 -15.27
CA LYS A 111 -5.45 -1.85 -15.08
C LYS A 111 -6.25 -1.90 -13.77
N ARG A 112 -5.58 -2.32 -12.68
CA ARG A 112 -6.21 -2.53 -11.36
C ARG A 112 -6.18 -1.30 -10.46
N ALA A 113 -5.73 -0.16 -10.97
CA ALA A 113 -5.82 1.11 -10.25
C ALA A 113 -6.24 2.27 -11.14
N LYS A 114 -6.84 3.33 -10.56
CA LYS A 114 -7.09 4.61 -11.25
C LYS A 114 -6.10 5.70 -10.84
N TYR A 115 -5.85 5.81 -9.53
CA TYR A 115 -4.88 6.74 -8.96
C TYR A 115 -3.82 5.97 -8.18
N LEU A 116 -2.56 6.35 -8.35
CA LEU A 116 -1.43 5.72 -7.70
C LEU A 116 -0.53 6.77 -7.03
N ALA A 117 -0.10 6.50 -5.81
CA ALA A 117 1.01 7.22 -5.20
C ALA A 117 1.93 6.24 -4.47
N ILE A 118 3.23 6.38 -4.67
CA ILE A 118 4.24 5.55 -4.00
C ILE A 118 5.34 6.47 -3.49
N LYS A 119 5.64 6.35 -2.19
CA LYS A 119 6.76 7.02 -1.53
C LYS A 119 7.66 5.96 -0.92
N ASN A 120 8.96 6.05 -1.17
CA ASN A 120 9.97 5.32 -0.40
C ASN A 120 10.69 6.30 0.53
N THR A 121 10.75 5.97 1.83
CA THR A 121 11.54 6.68 2.83
C THR A 121 12.72 5.80 3.23
N PHE A 122 13.94 6.28 3.04
CA PHE A 122 15.18 5.61 3.42
C PHE A 122 15.74 6.29 4.67
N THR A 123 16.12 5.52 5.67
CA THR A 123 16.53 6.03 7.00
C THR A 123 18.01 5.81 7.32
N VAL A 124 18.81 5.31 6.36
CA VAL A 124 20.24 5.07 6.56
C VAL A 124 21.00 6.40 6.48
N ARG A 125 21.65 6.77 7.59
CA ARG A 125 22.43 8.02 7.79
C ARG A 125 21.58 9.30 7.82
N TRP A 126 20.71 9.50 6.83
CA TRP A 126 19.82 10.66 6.73
C TRP A 126 18.49 10.25 6.12
N GLU A 127 17.40 10.92 6.52
CA GLU A 127 16.10 10.68 5.89
C GLU A 127 16.13 11.14 4.43
N ARG A 128 15.90 10.20 3.52
CA ARG A 128 15.73 10.49 2.10
C ARG A 128 14.40 9.96 1.62
N ILE A 129 13.73 10.75 0.80
CA ILE A 129 12.43 10.42 0.24
C ILE A 129 12.53 10.34 -1.28
N ILE A 130 11.96 9.30 -1.87
CA ILE A 130 11.73 9.19 -3.32
C ILE A 130 10.23 9.03 -3.53
N ASP A 131 9.62 10.00 -4.21
CA ASP A 131 8.23 9.94 -4.64
C ASP A 131 8.18 9.50 -6.12
N LEU A 132 7.31 8.53 -6.44
CA LEU A 132 7.09 8.10 -7.82
C LEU A 132 6.69 9.26 -8.73
N PHE A 133 6.01 10.27 -8.20
CA PHE A 133 5.61 11.46 -8.94
C PHE A 133 6.79 12.28 -9.52
N ASP A 134 7.96 12.17 -8.89
CA ASP A 134 9.16 12.89 -9.32
C ASP A 134 9.88 12.18 -10.47
N LEU A 135 9.61 10.89 -10.69
CA LEU A 135 10.15 10.09 -11.79
C LEU A 135 9.33 10.30 -13.06
N LYS A 136 9.69 11.31 -13.87
CA LYS A 136 8.84 11.77 -14.99
C LYS A 136 8.59 10.71 -16.06
N ASP A 137 9.58 9.92 -16.42
CA ASP A 137 9.42 8.84 -17.40
C ASP A 137 8.43 7.78 -16.90
N GLU A 138 8.53 7.42 -15.62
CA GLU A 138 7.62 6.49 -14.95
C GLU A 138 6.18 7.03 -14.94
N VAL A 139 5.99 8.30 -14.56
CA VAL A 139 4.67 8.95 -14.57
C VAL A 139 4.04 8.92 -15.97
N MET A 140 4.84 9.17 -17.01
CA MET A 140 4.37 9.12 -18.39
C MET A 140 3.97 7.71 -18.82
N GLU A 141 4.71 6.68 -18.41
CA GLU A 141 4.36 5.28 -18.66
C GLU A 141 3.05 4.87 -17.98
N PHE A 142 2.84 5.23 -16.70
CA PHE A 142 1.56 4.97 -16.03
C PHE A 142 0.40 5.72 -16.70
N LYS A 143 0.64 6.96 -17.14
CA LYS A 143 -0.37 7.77 -17.83
C LYS A 143 -0.82 7.11 -19.13
N SER A 144 0.09 6.49 -19.90
CA SER A 144 -0.28 5.77 -21.13
C SER A 144 -1.14 4.52 -20.86
N HIS A 145 -1.18 4.06 -19.60
CA HIS A 145 -2.04 2.96 -19.13
C HIS A 145 -3.30 3.45 -18.40
N ASN A 146 -3.63 4.75 -18.51
CA ASN A 146 -4.76 5.40 -17.84
C ASN A 146 -4.69 5.38 -16.30
N ILE A 147 -3.48 5.29 -15.74
CA ILE A 147 -3.25 5.41 -14.30
C ILE A 147 -2.66 6.79 -14.01
N LYS A 148 -3.34 7.58 -13.18
CA LYS A 148 -2.85 8.89 -12.78
C LYS A 148 -1.96 8.76 -11.54
N VAL A 149 -0.67 8.94 -11.74
CA VAL A 149 0.28 9.08 -10.63
C VAL A 149 0.13 10.46 -10.00
N LEU A 150 0.05 10.51 -8.68
CA LEU A 150 -0.05 11.72 -7.88
C LEU A 150 1.04 11.75 -6.81
N ASN A 151 1.44 12.95 -6.41
CA ASN A 151 2.31 13.14 -5.25
C ASN A 151 1.68 12.46 -4.01
N TYR A 152 2.53 11.79 -3.22
CA TYR A 152 2.09 11.01 -2.07
C TYR A 152 1.33 11.84 -1.03
N ILE A 153 1.82 13.05 -0.70
CA ILE A 153 1.16 13.91 0.30
C ILE A 153 -0.24 14.28 -0.18
N ASN A 154 -0.38 14.62 -1.47
CA ASN A 154 -1.67 15.02 -2.04
C ASN A 154 -2.71 13.90 -2.02
N LEU A 155 -2.31 12.67 -2.35
CA LEU A 155 -3.24 11.53 -2.41
C LEU A 155 -3.49 10.91 -1.02
N SER A 156 -2.49 10.91 -0.14
CA SER A 156 -2.61 10.35 1.22
C SER A 156 -3.44 11.23 2.17
N THR A 157 -3.47 12.54 1.93
CA THR A 157 -4.29 13.49 2.70
C THR A 157 -5.74 13.58 2.21
N ASP A 158 -6.04 12.99 1.05
CA ASP A 158 -7.35 13.10 0.42
C ASP A 158 -8.46 12.47 1.27
N ILE A 159 -8.16 11.43 2.05
CA ILE A 159 -9.14 10.82 2.97
C ILE A 159 -9.59 11.79 4.07
N TYR A 160 -8.71 12.67 4.54
CA TYR A 160 -9.06 13.67 5.56
C TYR A 160 -9.89 14.82 4.97
N ARG A 161 -9.72 15.12 3.67
CA ARG A 161 -10.61 16.05 2.96
C ARG A 161 -12.02 15.47 2.86
N PHE A 162 -12.14 14.20 2.46
CA PHE A 162 -13.43 13.51 2.42
C PHE A 162 -14.14 13.47 3.77
N LEU A 163 -13.44 13.18 4.87
CA LEU A 163 -14.04 13.18 6.22
C LEU A 163 -14.52 14.57 6.65
N ASN A 164 -13.85 15.65 6.20
CA ASN A 164 -14.26 17.01 6.48
C ASN A 164 -15.42 17.51 5.60
N GLU A 165 -15.74 16.80 4.51
CA GLU A 165 -16.87 17.13 3.61
C GLU A 165 -18.17 16.40 4.01
N ILE A 166 -18.10 15.38 4.87
CA ILE A 166 -19.23 14.59 5.34
C ILE A 166 -19.73 15.06 6.73
N ASN A 167 -19.00 15.97 7.39
CA ASN A 167 -19.40 16.65 8.63
C ASN A 167 -19.94 18.05 8.34
#